data_AF-A0A6G1JMY3-F1
#
_entry.id   AF-A0A6G1JMY3-F1
#
_cell.length_a   1.000
_cell.length_b   1.000
_cell.length_c   1.000
_cell.angle_alpha   90.00
_cell.angle_beta   90.00
_cell.angle_gamma   90.00
#
_symmetry.space_group_name_H-M   'P 1'
#
loop_
_entity.id
_entity.type
_entity.pdbx_description
1 polymer ?
#
loop_
_entity_poly.entity_id
_entity_poly.type
_entity_poly.pdbx_seq_one_letter_code
_entity_poly.pdbx_strand_id
1 'polypeptide(L)'
;MSSVLLALSAVRGASTLRFSYKKPDILGISEFFSSERPTAAGDPEYYYADVQAFGLIHQAYPYDHICSGTYWERFECFIRKHNEEHPGAKLKVLYLARHQHPKKHTQGHSCAKMRLENSDPSLSDRGERLAKLASRYWQDAFLASMPAPESYYASPLLRALQTAEYMFGNHSLPANKPFRPIIKDA
;
A
#
# COMPACT_ATOMS: atom_id res chain seq x y z
N MET A 1 19.13 -6.79 13.06
CA MET A 1 17.71 -6.38 13.27
C MET A 1 16.98 -6.48 11.94
N SER A 2 16.39 -7.64 11.64
CA SER A 2 15.73 -7.90 10.36
C SER A 2 14.27 -7.46 10.42
N SER A 3 13.90 -6.56 9.51
CA SER A 3 12.53 -6.12 9.29
C SER A 3 12.02 -6.81 8.03
N VAL A 4 11.02 -7.70 8.15
CA VAL A 4 10.33 -8.27 6.96
C VAL A 4 9.52 -7.18 6.28
N LEU A 5 9.29 -7.31 4.98
CA LEU A 5 8.58 -6.34 4.17
C LEU A 5 7.55 -7.10 3.32
N LEU A 6 6.25 -6.87 3.46
CA LEU A 6 5.23 -7.43 2.57
C LEU A 6 4.40 -6.34 1.90
N ALA A 7 4.44 -6.17 0.59
CA ALA A 7 4.09 -4.90 -0.02
C ALA A 7 3.13 -5.09 -1.21
N LEU A 8 1.88 -4.60 -1.13
CA LEU A 8 0.88 -4.73 -2.20
C LEU A 8 1.07 -3.63 -3.27
N SER A 9 1.23 -3.97 -4.55
CA SER A 9 1.17 -3.00 -5.67
C SER A 9 0.17 -3.48 -6.71
N ALA A 10 -0.77 -2.62 -7.09
CA ALA A 10 -1.67 -2.86 -8.22
C ALA A 10 -0.99 -2.47 -9.54
N VAL A 11 -0.61 -3.45 -10.38
CA VAL A 11 -0.32 -3.22 -11.80
C VAL A 11 -0.82 -4.39 -12.66
N ARG A 12 -1.48 -4.03 -13.77
CA ARG A 12 -2.07 -4.91 -14.80
C ARG A 12 -1.08 -5.94 -15.37
N GLY A 13 -1.60 -7.13 -15.68
CA GLY A 13 -0.98 -8.11 -16.56
C GLY A 13 -1.00 -9.51 -15.97
N ALA A 14 -1.37 -10.51 -16.77
CA ALA A 14 -1.28 -11.91 -16.39
C ALA A 14 0.19 -12.32 -16.29
N SER A 15 0.79 -12.03 -15.16
CA SER A 15 2.09 -12.52 -14.75
C SER A 15 2.01 -12.58 -13.24
N THR A 16 2.29 -13.74 -12.66
CA THR A 16 2.62 -13.86 -11.24
C THR A 16 3.63 -12.74 -10.95
N LEU A 17 3.20 -11.71 -10.20
CA LEU A 17 4.07 -10.61 -9.81
C LEU A 17 5.11 -11.19 -8.86
N ARG A 18 6.22 -11.68 -9.43
CA ARG A 18 7.46 -11.87 -8.69
C ARG A 18 7.96 -10.47 -8.38
N PHE A 19 7.60 -9.96 -7.20
CA PHE A 19 8.32 -8.84 -6.62
C PHE A 19 9.77 -9.29 -6.39
N SER A 20 10.64 -9.04 -7.37
CA SER A 20 12.07 -9.21 -7.22
C SER A 20 12.64 -7.97 -6.50
N TYR A 21 12.16 -7.66 -5.30
CA TYR A 21 13.01 -6.92 -4.37
C TYR A 21 13.96 -7.97 -3.79
N LYS A 22 15.00 -8.32 -4.56
CA LYS A 22 16.07 -9.23 -4.10
C LYS A 22 16.93 -8.49 -3.08
N LYS A 23 16.37 -8.24 -1.91
CA LYS A 23 17.18 -8.09 -0.71
C LYS A 23 17.36 -9.51 -0.17
N PRO A 24 18.59 -10.04 -0.09
CA PRO A 24 18.84 -11.43 0.30
C PRO A 24 18.12 -11.87 1.59
N ASP A 25 17.86 -10.91 2.49
CA ASP A 25 17.28 -11.15 3.81
C ASP A 25 15.77 -10.87 3.92
N ILE A 26 15.06 -10.63 2.81
CA ILE A 26 13.61 -10.39 2.80
C ILE A 26 12.91 -11.46 1.96
N LEU A 27 12.10 -12.28 2.63
CA LEU A 27 11.22 -13.26 2.00
C LEU A 27 9.80 -12.69 1.90
N GLY A 28 9.25 -12.65 0.68
CA GLY A 28 7.84 -12.35 0.46
C GLY A 28 6.98 -13.61 0.67
N ILE A 29 5.87 -13.47 1.40
CA ILE A 29 4.94 -14.56 1.71
C ILE A 29 3.58 -14.27 1.07
N SER A 30 3.16 -15.10 0.11
CA SER A 30 1.93 -14.90 -0.66
C SER A 30 0.69 -15.57 -0.05
N GLU A 31 0.82 -16.25 1.08
CA GLU A 31 -0.24 -17.09 1.67
C GLU A 31 -1.38 -16.28 2.32
N PHE A 32 -1.14 -15.00 2.62
CA PHE A 32 -2.12 -14.15 3.33
C PHE A 32 -2.92 -13.23 2.41
N PHE A 33 -2.42 -12.96 1.19
CA PHE A 33 -3.02 -11.99 0.29
C PHE A 33 -3.16 -12.55 -1.11
N SER A 34 -4.35 -12.41 -1.69
CA SER A 34 -4.61 -12.75 -3.07
C SER A 34 -4.28 -11.58 -3.99
N SER A 35 -3.81 -11.88 -5.20
CA SER A 35 -3.71 -10.87 -6.25
C SER A 35 -5.10 -10.65 -6.85
N GLU A 36 -5.82 -9.64 -6.38
CA GLU A 36 -7.12 -9.30 -6.95
C GLU A 36 -6.93 -8.54 -8.28
N ARG A 37 -7.54 -9.05 -9.35
CA ARG A 37 -7.64 -8.34 -10.63
C ARG A 37 -8.98 -7.58 -10.63
N PRO A 38 -9.00 -6.26 -10.84
CA PRO A 38 -10.27 -5.57 -11.08
C PRO A 38 -10.97 -6.21 -12.28
N THR A 39 -12.26 -6.46 -12.13
CA THR A 39 -13.07 -7.16 -13.14
C THR A 39 -13.28 -6.30 -14.40
N ALA A 40 -13.15 -4.98 -14.26
CA ALA A 40 -13.25 -4.02 -15.35
C ALA A 40 -11.87 -3.53 -15.83
N ALA A 41 -11.46 -3.99 -17.02
CA ALA A 41 -10.46 -3.43 -17.96
C ALA A 41 -9.33 -2.54 -17.40
N GLY A 42 -8.78 -2.90 -16.23
CA GLY A 42 -7.66 -2.27 -15.54
C GLY A 42 -7.68 -0.74 -15.37
N ASP A 43 -8.83 -0.06 -15.40
CA ASP A 43 -8.86 1.35 -15.00
C ASP A 43 -8.56 1.42 -13.49
N PRO A 44 -7.61 2.24 -13.03
CA PRO A 44 -7.39 2.44 -11.59
C PRO A 44 -8.64 2.93 -10.85
N GLU A 45 -9.62 3.53 -11.52
CA GLU A 45 -10.92 3.87 -10.92
C GLU A 45 -11.72 2.62 -10.49
N TYR A 46 -11.59 1.49 -11.20
CA TYR A 46 -12.28 0.24 -10.86
C TYR A 46 -11.56 -0.58 -9.79
N TYR A 47 -10.24 -0.39 -9.60
CA TYR A 47 -9.48 -1.14 -8.59
C TYR A 47 -10.07 -0.95 -7.19
N TYR A 48 -10.37 0.29 -6.81
CA TYR A 48 -10.92 0.58 -5.47
C TYR A 48 -12.41 0.22 -5.31
N ALA A 49 -13.11 -0.10 -6.40
CA ALA A 49 -14.51 -0.50 -6.36
C ALA A 49 -14.68 -2.01 -6.16
N ASP A 50 -13.75 -2.81 -6.70
CA ASP A 50 -13.87 -4.28 -6.73
C ASP A 50 -13.05 -4.98 -5.64
N VAL A 51 -12.01 -4.34 -5.11
CA VAL A 51 -11.04 -4.99 -4.22
C VAL A 51 -11.51 -4.92 -2.78
N GLN A 52 -11.54 -6.04 -2.05
CA GLN A 52 -11.94 -6.04 -0.64
C GLN A 52 -10.75 -6.30 0.28
N ALA A 53 -10.66 -5.57 1.39
CA ALA A 53 -9.64 -5.77 2.42
C ALA A 53 -8.19 -5.89 1.89
N PHE A 54 -7.83 -5.14 0.83
CA PHE A 54 -6.53 -5.22 0.16
C PHE A 54 -6.14 -6.63 -0.31
N GLY A 55 -7.13 -7.49 -0.60
CA GLY A 55 -6.92 -8.88 -1.00
C GLY A 55 -6.60 -9.84 0.15
N LEU A 56 -6.78 -9.43 1.41
CA LEU A 56 -6.59 -10.33 2.56
C LEU A 56 -7.48 -11.57 2.41
N ILE A 57 -6.86 -12.75 2.39
CA ILE A 57 -7.56 -14.02 2.21
C ILE A 57 -8.28 -14.37 3.51
N HIS A 58 -9.58 -14.67 3.42
CA HIS A 58 -10.31 -15.22 4.56
C HIS A 58 -9.90 -16.67 4.79
N GLN A 59 -9.14 -16.91 5.84
CA GLN A 59 -8.65 -18.22 6.25
C GLN A 59 -8.65 -18.37 7.77
N ALA A 60 -8.41 -19.59 8.24
CA ALA A 60 -8.18 -19.88 9.65
C ALA A 60 -6.73 -19.56 10.04
N TYR A 61 -6.53 -19.04 11.25
CA TYR A 61 -5.23 -18.81 11.86
C TYR A 61 -5.07 -19.68 13.12
N PRO A 62 -3.85 -20.13 13.47
CA PRO A 62 -3.62 -20.96 14.66
C PRO A 62 -4.17 -20.36 15.97
N TYR A 63 -4.24 -19.04 16.07
CA TYR A 63 -4.66 -18.32 17.27
C TYR A 63 -6.15 -17.90 17.27
N ASP A 64 -6.97 -18.36 16.32
CA ASP A 64 -8.40 -17.97 16.26
C ASP A 64 -9.22 -18.33 17.51
N HIS A 65 -8.73 -19.27 18.32
CA HIS A 65 -9.32 -19.63 19.61
C HIS A 65 -9.18 -18.53 20.69
N ILE A 66 -8.25 -17.58 20.51
CA ILE A 66 -8.03 -16.41 21.38
C ILE A 66 -8.12 -15.06 20.64
N CYS A 67 -8.00 -15.08 19.32
CA CYS A 67 -8.11 -13.93 18.44
C CYS A 67 -9.48 -13.97 17.74
N SER A 68 -10.44 -13.18 18.23
CA SER A 68 -11.76 -13.02 17.60
C SER A 68 -11.93 -11.64 16.98
N GLY A 69 -12.94 -11.48 16.13
CA GLY A 69 -13.25 -10.20 15.48
C GLY A 69 -13.32 -10.31 13.95
N THR A 70 -13.15 -9.17 13.30
CA THR A 70 -13.04 -9.02 11.85
C THR A 70 -11.84 -9.78 11.28
N TYR A 71 -11.78 -9.90 9.95
CA TYR A 71 -10.64 -10.52 9.27
C TYR A 71 -9.32 -9.81 9.56
N TRP A 72 -9.35 -8.47 9.66
CA TRP A 72 -8.16 -7.70 9.98
C TRP A 72 -7.72 -7.86 11.43
N GLU A 73 -8.64 -7.89 12.38
CA GLU A 73 -8.31 -8.10 13.80
C GLU A 73 -7.69 -9.48 14.04
N ARG A 74 -8.28 -10.52 13.42
CA ARG A 74 -7.74 -11.89 13.46
C ARG A 74 -6.34 -11.96 12.85
N PHE A 75 -6.14 -11.32 11.70
CA PHE A 75 -4.84 -11.29 11.02
C PHE A 75 -3.79 -10.49 11.80
N GLU A 76 -4.13 -9.32 12.35
CA GLU A 76 -3.21 -8.54 13.21
C GLU A 76 -2.79 -9.36 14.42
N CYS A 77 -3.75 -10.01 15.09
CA CYS A 77 -3.48 -10.85 16.26
C CYS A 77 -2.53 -12.01 15.91
N PHE A 78 -2.76 -12.68 14.77
CA PHE A 78 -1.85 -13.70 14.26
C PHE A 78 -0.42 -13.16 14.05
N ILE A 79 -0.25 -12.04 13.36
CA ILE A 79 1.07 -11.45 13.09
C ILE A 79 1.78 -11.10 14.40
N ARG A 80 1.07 -10.52 15.38
CA ARG A 80 1.65 -10.16 16.68
C ARG A 80 2.09 -11.40 17.45
N LYS A 81 1.25 -12.43 17.56
CA LYS A 81 1.57 -13.67 18.27
C LYS A 81 2.70 -14.45 17.61
N HIS A 82 2.65 -14.59 16.28
CA HIS A 82 3.73 -15.22 15.53
C HIS A 82 5.06 -14.50 15.77
N ASN A 83 5.05 -13.16 15.74
CA ASN A 83 6.24 -12.37 16.01
C ASN A 83 6.74 -12.51 17.45
N GLU A 84 5.85 -12.56 18.45
CA GLU A 84 6.22 -12.82 19.86
C GLU A 84 6.96 -14.16 20.01
N GLU A 85 6.46 -15.22 19.36
CA GLU A 85 7.01 -16.57 19.43
C GLU A 85 8.29 -16.76 18.60
N HIS A 86 8.47 -15.97 17.52
CA HIS A 86 9.61 -16.08 16.60
C HIS A 86 10.46 -14.80 16.62
N PRO A 87 11.24 -14.54 17.69
CA PRO A 87 11.99 -13.29 17.81
C PRO A 87 13.09 -13.11 16.75
N GLY A 88 13.58 -14.21 16.15
CA GLY A 88 14.62 -14.19 15.13
C GLY A 88 14.16 -13.70 13.74
N ALA A 89 12.86 -13.76 13.45
CA ALA A 89 12.29 -13.31 12.18
C ALA A 89 10.90 -12.71 12.40
N LYS A 90 10.72 -11.43 12.07
CA LYS A 90 9.48 -10.69 12.34
C LYS A 90 8.71 -10.45 11.06
N LEU A 91 7.52 -11.01 10.91
CA LEU A 91 6.59 -10.65 9.84
C LEU A 91 6.20 -9.17 9.93
N LYS A 92 6.15 -8.49 8.78
CA LYS A 92 5.57 -7.15 8.67
C LYS A 92 4.68 -7.04 7.44
N VAL A 93 3.68 -6.18 7.56
CA VAL A 93 2.75 -5.82 6.49
C VAL A 93 3.10 -4.43 5.99
N LEU A 94 3.07 -4.26 4.68
CA LEU A 94 3.27 -3.02 3.96
C LEU A 94 2.26 -2.88 2.84
N TYR A 95 2.00 -1.62 2.58
CA TYR A 95 1.11 -1.18 1.55
C TYR A 95 1.95 -0.33 0.61
N LEU A 96 2.03 -0.72 -0.66
CA LEU A 96 2.72 0.11 -1.66
C LEU A 96 1.69 0.87 -2.45
N ALA A 97 1.95 2.16 -2.62
CA ALA A 97 1.22 2.99 -3.53
C ALA A 97 2.19 3.53 -4.58
N ARG A 98 1.74 3.53 -5.83
CA ARG A 98 2.39 4.34 -6.87
C ARG A 98 1.80 5.75 -6.79
N HIS A 99 2.63 6.76 -7.05
CA HIS A 99 2.12 8.12 -7.24
C HIS A 99 1.10 8.18 -8.38
N GLN A 100 0.12 9.08 -8.28
CA GLN A 100 -0.92 9.21 -9.28
C GLN A 100 -0.46 9.99 -10.52
N HIS A 101 -1.37 10.18 -11.48
CA HIS A 101 -1.06 10.76 -12.79
C HIS A 101 -0.55 12.22 -12.67
N PRO A 102 0.70 12.51 -13.08
CA PRO A 102 1.24 13.87 -13.05
C PRO A 102 0.57 14.77 -14.11
N LYS A 103 0.68 16.09 -13.95
CA LYS A 103 0.34 17.05 -15.03
C LYS A 103 1.21 16.77 -16.25
N LYS A 104 0.63 16.97 -17.43
CA LYS A 104 1.37 16.91 -18.70
C LYS A 104 2.32 18.11 -18.78
N HIS A 105 3.59 17.87 -19.05
CA HIS A 105 4.47 18.92 -19.57
C HIS A 105 4.22 19.12 -21.06
N THR A 106 4.38 20.35 -21.54
CA THR A 106 4.14 20.76 -22.92
C THR A 106 5.04 20.09 -23.96
N GLN A 107 6.13 19.38 -23.57
CA GLN A 107 7.11 18.80 -24.51
C GLN A 107 7.45 17.30 -24.35
N GLY A 108 6.72 16.54 -23.53
CA GLY A 108 6.99 15.10 -23.46
C GLY A 108 6.21 14.29 -22.43
N HIS A 109 5.89 13.05 -22.80
CA HIS A 109 5.04 12.14 -22.03
C HIS A 109 5.79 11.03 -21.27
N SER A 110 7.11 10.92 -21.41
CA SER A 110 7.89 9.82 -20.82
C SER A 110 8.66 10.27 -19.57
N CYS A 111 8.75 9.39 -18.56
CA CYS A 111 9.59 9.60 -17.37
C CYS A 111 11.05 9.90 -17.72
N ALA A 112 11.53 9.38 -18.87
CA ALA A 112 12.87 9.67 -19.39
C ALA A 112 13.06 11.15 -19.75
N LYS A 113 12.08 11.78 -20.41
CA LYS A 113 12.13 13.21 -20.73
C LYS A 113 12.07 14.08 -19.48
N MET A 114 11.21 13.72 -18.52
CA MET A 114 11.11 14.45 -17.25
C MET A 114 12.44 14.44 -16.47
N ARG A 115 13.14 13.30 -16.48
CA ARG A 115 14.46 13.17 -15.84
C ARG A 115 15.54 13.99 -16.56
N LEU A 116 15.48 14.08 -17.89
CA LEU A 116 16.41 14.93 -18.67
C LEU A 116 16.18 16.42 -18.43
N GLU A 117 14.94 16.82 -18.18
CA GLU A 117 14.54 18.21 -17.95
C GLU A 117 14.57 18.62 -16.46
N ASN A 118 14.96 17.72 -15.55
CA ASN A 118 14.86 17.93 -14.10
C ASN A 118 13.47 18.42 -13.65
N SER A 119 12.40 17.95 -14.30
CA SER A 119 11.04 18.40 -14.01
C SER A 119 10.37 17.57 -12.90
N ASP A 120 9.76 18.25 -11.94
CA ASP A 120 9.00 17.65 -10.85
C ASP A 120 7.53 18.11 -10.87
N PRO A 121 6.70 17.57 -11.80
CA PRO A 121 5.33 17.99 -11.95
C PRO A 121 4.49 17.61 -10.74
N SER A 122 3.54 18.50 -10.44
CA SER A 122 2.41 18.21 -9.57
C SER A 122 1.47 17.16 -10.19
N LEU A 123 0.54 16.65 -9.39
CA LEU A 123 -0.58 15.85 -9.88
C LEU A 123 -1.49 16.67 -10.82
N SER A 124 -2.01 15.96 -11.82
CA SER A 124 -3.15 16.41 -12.63
C SER A 124 -4.45 16.27 -11.85
N ASP A 125 -5.53 16.90 -12.32
CA ASP A 125 -6.86 16.77 -11.71
C ASP A 125 -7.32 15.31 -11.68
N ARG A 126 -6.99 14.53 -12.73
CA ARG A 126 -7.24 13.08 -12.73
C ARG A 126 -6.43 12.39 -11.63
N GLY A 127 -5.15 12.74 -11.47
CA GLY A 127 -4.29 12.17 -10.44
C GLY A 127 -4.78 12.47 -9.03
N GLU A 128 -5.24 13.69 -8.79
CA GLU A 128 -5.86 14.07 -7.51
C GLU A 128 -7.15 13.28 -7.25
N ARG A 129 -8.04 13.16 -8.24
CA ARG A 129 -9.27 12.35 -8.10
C ARG A 129 -8.97 10.90 -7.73
N LEU A 130 -7.98 10.29 -8.38
CA LEU A 130 -7.53 8.93 -8.08
C LEU A 130 -6.94 8.80 -6.67
N ALA A 131 -6.17 9.80 -6.22
CA ALA A 131 -5.62 9.80 -4.85
C ALA A 131 -6.74 9.90 -3.80
N LYS A 132 -7.77 10.71 -4.05
CA LYS A 132 -8.95 10.83 -3.19
C LYS A 132 -9.81 9.56 -3.19
N LEU A 133 -9.93 8.88 -4.33
CA LEU A 133 -10.60 7.57 -4.39
C LEU A 133 -9.85 6.53 -3.55
N ALA A 134 -8.53 6.50 -3.65
CA ALA A 134 -7.68 5.68 -2.80
C ALA A 134 -7.86 6.03 -1.31
N SER A 135 -7.95 7.33 -0.95
CA SER A 135 -8.22 7.75 0.42
C SER A 135 -9.52 7.15 0.96
N ARG A 136 -10.62 7.20 0.19
CA ARG A 136 -11.90 6.59 0.59
C ARG A 136 -11.77 5.08 0.83
N TYR A 137 -11.06 4.39 -0.07
CA TYR A 137 -10.77 2.97 0.12
C TYR A 137 -10.06 2.66 1.43
N TRP A 138 -9.06 3.49 1.80
CA TRP A 138 -8.40 3.38 3.10
C TRP A 138 -9.36 3.65 4.27
N GLN A 139 -10.30 4.58 4.13
CA GLN A 139 -11.32 4.86 5.16
C GLN A 139 -12.18 3.61 5.38
N ASP A 140 -12.67 3.00 4.30
CA ASP A 140 -13.49 1.79 4.37
C ASP A 140 -12.72 0.63 5.00
N ALA A 141 -11.44 0.48 4.67
CA ALA A 141 -10.58 -0.52 5.30
C ALA A 141 -10.38 -0.27 6.81
N PHE A 142 -10.19 0.98 7.24
CA PHE A 142 -10.11 1.32 8.66
C PHE A 142 -11.42 1.07 9.41
N LEU A 143 -12.56 1.34 8.77
CA LEU A 143 -13.88 0.99 9.31
C LEU A 143 -14.08 -0.52 9.46
N ALA A 144 -13.42 -1.32 8.61
CA ALA A 144 -13.34 -2.77 8.72
C ALA A 144 -12.23 -3.26 9.69
N SER A 145 -11.84 -2.42 10.65
CA SER A 145 -10.81 -2.67 11.65
C SER A 145 -9.42 -2.99 11.10
N MET A 146 -9.09 -2.57 9.86
CA MET A 146 -7.70 -2.64 9.40
C MET A 146 -6.81 -1.76 10.28
N PRO A 147 -5.70 -2.29 10.82
CA PRO A 147 -4.79 -1.46 11.60
C PRO A 147 -4.17 -0.37 10.74
N ALA A 148 -4.09 0.85 11.29
CA ALA A 148 -3.34 1.92 10.67
C ALA A 148 -1.86 1.53 10.51
N PRO A 149 -1.21 1.90 9.39
CA PRO A 149 0.23 1.76 9.22
C PRO A 149 1.01 2.39 10.38
N GLU A 150 2.07 1.72 10.83
CA GLU A 150 2.93 2.24 11.91
C GLU A 150 3.91 3.30 11.41
N SER A 151 4.17 3.34 10.10
CA SER A 151 5.12 4.26 9.48
C SER A 151 4.75 4.48 8.02
N TYR A 152 5.03 5.68 7.53
CA TYR A 152 4.75 6.11 6.16
C TYR A 152 6.05 6.54 5.50
N TYR A 153 6.21 6.21 4.22
CA TYR A 153 7.39 6.57 3.43
C TYR A 153 6.95 7.15 2.10
N ALA A 154 7.62 8.20 1.64
CA ALA A 154 7.34 8.81 0.36
C ALA A 154 8.64 9.23 -0.35
N SER A 155 8.62 9.16 -1.68
CA SER A 155 9.64 9.76 -2.54
C SER A 155 9.60 11.29 -2.41
N PRO A 156 10.74 12.00 -2.56
CA PRO A 156 10.78 13.47 -2.54
C PRO A 156 10.00 14.13 -3.69
N LEU A 157 9.62 13.38 -4.72
CA LEU A 157 8.92 13.91 -5.90
C LEU A 157 7.56 14.49 -5.51
N LEU A 158 7.25 15.71 -5.97
CA LEU A 158 6.05 16.45 -5.63
C LEU A 158 4.77 15.64 -5.85
N ARG A 159 4.66 14.93 -6.97
CA ARG A 159 3.52 14.05 -7.26
C ARG A 159 3.35 12.91 -6.24
N ALA A 160 4.45 12.38 -5.69
CA ALA A 160 4.41 11.33 -4.66
C ALA A 160 3.96 11.91 -3.32
N LEU A 161 4.50 13.07 -2.93
CA LEU A 161 4.09 13.80 -1.73
C LEU A 161 2.61 14.17 -1.79
N GLN A 162 2.14 14.76 -2.89
CA GLN A 162 0.74 15.11 -3.09
C GLN A 162 -0.17 13.88 -3.07
N THR A 163 0.27 12.77 -3.67
CA THR A 163 -0.51 11.52 -3.61
C THR A 163 -0.66 11.06 -2.16
N ALA A 164 0.44 11.02 -1.40
CA ALA A 164 0.43 10.59 -0.01
C ALA A 164 -0.44 11.53 0.87
N GLU A 165 -0.36 12.83 0.65
CA GLU A 165 -1.17 13.83 1.35
C GLU A 165 -2.66 13.66 1.05
N TYR A 166 -3.05 13.54 -0.22
CA TYR A 166 -4.46 13.30 -0.57
C TYR A 166 -4.98 11.96 -0.08
N MET A 167 -4.11 10.94 -0.01
CA MET A 167 -4.48 9.64 0.53
C MET A 167 -4.68 9.71 2.04
N PHE A 168 -3.71 10.26 2.78
CA PHE A 168 -3.66 10.09 4.24
C PHE A 168 -3.87 11.34 5.10
N GLY A 169 -3.64 12.54 4.56
CA GLY A 169 -3.59 13.78 5.33
C GLY A 169 -4.88 14.13 6.08
N ASN A 170 -6.03 13.61 5.62
CA ASN A 170 -7.35 13.89 6.19
C ASN A 170 -7.97 12.72 6.97
N HIS A 171 -7.24 11.63 7.21
CA HIS A 171 -7.79 10.55 8.04
C HIS A 171 -7.66 10.84 9.53
N SER A 172 -8.69 10.50 10.29
CA SER A 172 -8.61 10.32 11.74
C SER A 172 -7.82 9.06 12.06
N LEU A 173 -6.49 9.17 12.13
CA LEU A 173 -5.60 8.08 12.51
C LEU A 173 -5.42 8.01 14.03
N PRO A 174 -5.12 6.84 14.60
CA PRO A 174 -4.77 6.71 16.00
C PRO A 174 -3.64 7.68 16.38
N ALA A 175 -3.74 8.32 17.56
CA ALA A 175 -2.78 9.32 18.00
C ALA A 175 -1.33 8.79 18.08
N ASN A 176 -1.16 7.49 18.34
CA ASN A 176 0.14 6.80 18.37
C ASN A 176 0.62 6.31 17.00
N LYS A 177 -0.18 6.45 15.93
CA LYS A 177 0.16 6.10 14.55
C LYS A 177 -0.22 7.25 13.58
N PRO A 178 0.30 8.47 13.79
CA PRO A 178 -0.07 9.61 12.96
C PRO A 178 0.54 9.51 11.56
N PHE A 179 -0.11 10.13 10.58
CA PHE A 179 0.49 10.30 9.26
C PHE A 179 1.65 11.30 9.33
N ARG A 180 2.87 10.77 9.36
CA ARG A 180 4.13 11.53 9.34
C ARG A 180 5.11 10.86 8.39
N PRO A 181 4.99 11.12 7.07
CA PRO A 181 5.79 10.43 6.08
C PRO A 181 7.27 10.76 6.22
N ILE A 182 8.10 9.72 6.25
CA ILE A 182 9.55 9.83 6.16
C ILE A 182 9.92 9.93 4.68
N ILE A 183 10.53 11.05 4.30
CA ILE A 183 10.95 11.26 2.91
C ILE A 183 12.24 10.47 2.67
N LYS A 184 12.23 9.63 1.63
CA LYS A 184 13.35 8.80 1.23
C LYS A 184 13.61 8.98 -0.26
N ASP A 185 14.86 9.30 -0.58
CA ASP A 185 15.35 9.23 -1.94
C ASP A 185 15.50 7.77 -2.37
N ALA A 186 15.22 7.51 -3.64
CA ALA A 186 15.33 6.19 -4.26
C ALA A 186 16.76 5.91 -4.74
#